data_AF-K9YW60-F1
#
_entry.id   AF-K9YW60-F1
#
_cell.length_a   1.000
_cell.length_b   1.000
_cell.length_c   1.000
_cell.angle_alpha   90.00
_cell.angle_beta   90.00
_cell.angle_gamma   90.00
#
_symmetry.space_group_name_H-M   'P 1'
#
loop_
_entity.id
_entity.type
_entity.pdbx_description
1 polymer ?
#
loop_
_entity_poly.entity_id
_entity_poly.type
_entity_poly.pdbx_seq_one_letter_code
_entity_poly.pdbx_strand_id
1 'polypeptide(L)'
;MLNAIEINNWFFINIVRIIFILGLSIEIVLIVNYYRETGKKAKQKNENRDLSIFSKGNIRSPLHFIPTLLTAIGILGTFWGISQGLKGIALENINDTDALLNNSTELLAGMKTAFQTSLWGLGGASLFIFILAISETLKRIRRNNLIPKIRQNSDQNTTQALINQLGNVVEKMEGLATLNAKNIGEEVATALKPIFGEIQNDLNPQRQTIENQRQELLKTLIGELKNEVIEPVVTRLDESAEMTREASHAVKELREQLAGMEAQRTAASDMMGNASDNLNGTLTNIDSMLQNTRQTAQQELENFRLNYQESLNQFFEQQNNLLEETLGKQREGLEEVVKELQRVFQEDAKNMTEQVIESMNTIQTTTKAVSDLANTTGLTSAERLAQIQEIARTLGNESKQINQAYQNLIYNFNQGLETWNENLTQYFEQANETYQQGRQESEQAAAEVCNQLNQTSQGLMSVANYLVATAEDLNNSNSNR
;
A
#
# COMPACT_ATOMS: atom_id res chain seq x y z
N MET A 1 13.27 4.31 21.31
CA MET A 1 12.82 3.23 20.41
C MET A 1 13.37 3.36 18.99
N LEU A 2 13.43 4.56 18.39
CA LEU A 2 14.01 4.81 17.05
C LEU A 2 15.38 4.13 16.79
N ASN A 3 16.33 4.20 17.73
CA ASN A 3 17.64 3.53 17.59
C ASN A 3 17.53 1.99 17.49
N ALA A 4 16.57 1.35 18.16
CA ALA A 4 16.39 -0.11 18.10
C ALA A 4 15.76 -0.56 16.76
N ILE A 5 15.02 0.33 16.10
CA ILE A 5 14.42 0.08 14.78
C ILE A 5 15.51 0.20 13.70
N GLU A 6 16.39 1.21 13.80
CA GLU A 6 17.52 1.38 12.88
C GLU A 6 18.58 0.26 12.99
N ILE A 7 18.92 -0.17 14.22
CA ILE A 7 19.89 -1.26 14.44
C ILE A 7 19.42 -2.58 13.83
N ASN A 8 18.12 -2.88 13.91
CA ASN A 8 17.55 -4.13 13.38
C ASN A 8 17.33 -4.09 11.86
N ASN A 9 17.07 -2.92 11.27
CA ASN A 9 17.09 -2.75 9.82
C ASN A 9 18.47 -3.10 9.24
N TRP A 10 19.52 -2.64 9.94
CA TRP A 10 20.90 -2.90 9.55
C TRP A 10 21.25 -4.40 9.58
N PHE A 11 20.66 -5.17 10.50
CA PHE A 11 20.83 -6.62 10.57
C PHE A 11 20.33 -7.35 9.31
N PHE A 12 19.08 -7.11 8.89
CA PHE A 12 18.53 -7.76 7.69
C PHE A 12 19.27 -7.35 6.41
N ILE A 13 19.58 -6.06 6.27
CA ILE A 13 20.33 -5.55 5.11
C ILE A 13 21.73 -6.19 5.05
N ASN A 14 22.40 -6.36 6.18
CA ASN A 14 23.71 -7.00 6.20
C ASN A 14 23.65 -8.49 5.91
N ILE A 15 22.62 -9.22 6.36
CA ILE A 15 22.43 -10.62 6.00
C ILE A 15 22.28 -10.76 4.48
N VAL A 16 21.42 -9.94 3.87
CA VAL A 16 21.24 -9.89 2.41
C VAL A 16 22.58 -9.62 1.72
N ARG A 17 23.36 -8.65 2.20
CA ARG A 17 24.69 -8.33 1.65
C ARG A 17 25.69 -9.48 1.78
N ILE A 18 25.77 -10.12 2.94
CA ILE A 18 26.71 -11.23 3.19
C ILE A 18 26.38 -12.41 2.28
N ILE A 19 25.11 -12.80 2.20
CA ILE A 19 24.65 -13.90 1.32
C ILE A 19 24.95 -13.57 -0.14
N PHE A 20 24.69 -12.33 -0.56
CA PHE A 20 24.97 -11.88 -1.91
C PHE A 20 26.46 -11.94 -2.24
N ILE A 21 27.34 -11.42 -1.38
CA ILE A 21 28.80 -11.38 -1.61
C ILE A 21 29.39 -12.80 -1.59
N LEU A 22 28.97 -13.65 -0.65
CA LEU A 22 29.40 -15.05 -0.61
C LEU A 22 28.95 -15.81 -1.85
N GLY A 23 27.67 -15.67 -2.23
CA GLY A 23 27.13 -16.27 -3.45
C GLY A 23 27.89 -15.83 -4.70
N LEU A 24 28.16 -14.53 -4.82
CA LEU A 24 28.93 -13.96 -5.94
C LEU A 24 30.34 -14.55 -6.00
N SER A 25 31.02 -14.62 -4.85
CA SER A 25 32.38 -15.13 -4.75
C SER A 25 32.45 -16.61 -5.15
N ILE A 26 31.50 -17.42 -4.69
CA ILE A 26 31.41 -18.84 -5.06
C ILE A 26 31.13 -18.98 -6.56
N GLU A 27 30.21 -18.17 -7.12
CA GLU A 27 29.90 -18.24 -8.56
C GLU A 27 31.13 -17.88 -9.42
N ILE A 28 31.88 -16.86 -9.03
CA ILE A 28 33.13 -16.48 -9.71
C ILE A 28 34.13 -17.63 -9.67
N VAL A 29 34.32 -18.27 -8.51
CA VAL A 29 35.22 -19.44 -8.38
C VAL A 29 34.78 -20.59 -9.28
N LEU A 30 33.47 -20.88 -9.34
CA LEU A 30 32.92 -21.92 -10.22
C LEU A 30 33.14 -21.60 -11.70
N ILE A 31 32.95 -20.35 -12.12
CA ILE A 31 33.26 -19.92 -13.50
C ILE A 31 34.75 -20.11 -13.79
N VAL A 32 35.64 -19.64 -12.91
CA VAL A 32 37.09 -19.76 -13.12
C VAL A 32 37.53 -21.23 -13.18
N ASN A 33 37.01 -22.07 -12.28
CA ASN A 33 37.35 -23.50 -12.29
C ASN A 33 36.85 -24.17 -13.58
N TYR A 34 35.63 -23.85 -14.02
CA TYR A 34 35.09 -24.33 -15.29
C TYR A 34 35.98 -23.94 -16.49
N TYR A 35 36.44 -22.69 -16.54
CA TYR A 35 37.33 -22.22 -17.60
C TYR A 35 38.71 -22.91 -17.57
N ARG A 36 39.24 -23.17 -16.38
CA ARG A 36 40.54 -23.84 -16.19
C ARG A 36 40.46 -25.32 -16.60
N GLU A 37 39.44 -26.05 -16.15
CA GLU A 37 39.29 -27.47 -16.44
C GLU A 37 38.95 -27.74 -17.91
N THR A 38 38.04 -26.96 -18.51
CA THR A 38 37.73 -27.07 -19.94
C THR A 38 38.93 -26.77 -20.82
N GLY A 39 39.80 -25.82 -20.41
CA GLY A 39 41.06 -25.53 -21.09
C GLY A 39 42.09 -26.67 -20.99
N LYS A 40 42.20 -27.33 -19.83
CA LYS A 40 43.08 -28.50 -19.63
C LYS A 40 42.61 -29.70 -20.44
N LYS A 41 41.33 -30.05 -20.34
CA LYS A 41 40.72 -31.20 -21.04
C LYS A 41 40.72 -31.02 -22.57
N ALA A 42 40.57 -29.79 -23.07
CA ALA A 42 40.69 -29.51 -24.50
C ALA A 42 42.10 -29.74 -25.09
N LYS A 43 43.15 -29.71 -24.25
CA LYS A 43 44.55 -29.93 -24.66
C LYS A 43 45.02 -31.39 -24.56
N GLN A 44 44.25 -32.29 -23.93
CA GLN A 44 44.62 -33.71 -23.84
C GLN A 44 44.50 -34.39 -25.21
N LYS A 45 45.50 -35.20 -25.61
CA LYS A 45 45.63 -35.79 -26.96
C LYS A 45 45.18 -37.27 -27.05
N ASN A 46 44.60 -37.84 -25.99
CA ASN A 46 44.44 -39.29 -25.86
C ASN A 46 43.08 -39.83 -26.39
N GLU A 47 43.04 -41.12 -26.71
CA GLU A 47 41.90 -41.86 -27.30
C GLU A 47 40.68 -41.99 -26.35
N ASN A 48 40.91 -41.83 -25.03
CA ASN A 48 39.88 -41.80 -23.99
C ASN A 48 39.68 -40.39 -23.40
N ARG A 49 39.09 -39.46 -24.16
CA ARG A 49 38.75 -38.12 -23.63
C ARG A 49 37.41 -38.18 -22.90
N ASP A 50 37.44 -37.98 -21.59
CA ASP A 50 36.24 -37.78 -20.79
C ASP A 50 35.62 -36.39 -21.07
N LEU A 51 34.61 -36.37 -21.94
CA LEU A 51 33.85 -35.19 -22.37
C LEU A 51 32.66 -34.87 -21.45
N SER A 52 32.48 -35.58 -20.33
CA SER A 52 31.38 -35.39 -19.38
C SER A 52 31.29 -33.94 -18.85
N ILE A 53 32.42 -33.24 -18.75
CA ILE A 53 32.49 -31.83 -18.31
C ILE A 53 31.73 -30.86 -19.24
N PHE A 54 31.54 -31.22 -20.50
CA PHE A 54 30.82 -30.42 -21.49
C PHE A 54 29.32 -30.78 -21.56
N SER A 55 28.87 -31.74 -20.74
CA SER A 55 27.45 -32.10 -20.65
C SER A 55 26.59 -30.89 -20.25
N LYS A 56 25.31 -30.89 -20.65
CA LYS A 56 24.38 -29.77 -20.38
C LYS A 56 24.20 -29.51 -18.87
N GLY A 57 24.40 -30.51 -18.01
CA GLY A 57 24.25 -30.42 -16.56
C GLY A 57 25.26 -29.48 -15.89
N ASN A 58 26.51 -29.47 -16.34
CA ASN A 58 27.60 -28.71 -15.70
C ASN A 58 27.62 -27.20 -16.05
N ILE A 59 26.62 -26.72 -16.80
CA ILE A 59 26.51 -25.31 -17.21
C ILE A 59 25.68 -24.51 -16.20
N ARG A 60 24.66 -25.13 -15.62
CA ARG A 60 23.79 -24.50 -14.63
C ARG A 60 24.58 -24.27 -13.34
N SER A 61 24.38 -23.11 -12.73
CA SER A 61 25.00 -22.83 -11.44
C SER A 61 24.29 -23.62 -10.34
N PRO A 62 25.00 -24.21 -9.37
CA PRO A 62 24.36 -24.80 -8.19
C PRO A 62 23.70 -23.74 -7.28
N LEU A 63 23.90 -22.45 -7.53
CA LEU A 63 23.46 -21.33 -6.68
C LEU A 63 22.10 -20.73 -7.07
N HIS A 64 21.27 -21.44 -7.84
CA HIS A 64 19.93 -20.97 -8.24
C HIS A 64 18.96 -20.71 -7.07
N PHE A 65 19.26 -21.23 -5.87
CA PHE A 65 18.44 -21.02 -4.67
C PHE A 65 18.71 -19.66 -3.99
N ILE A 66 19.84 -19.00 -4.27
CA ILE A 66 20.23 -17.75 -3.62
C ILE A 66 19.23 -16.60 -3.88
N PRO A 67 18.74 -16.37 -5.11
CA PRO A 67 17.68 -15.40 -5.35
C PRO A 67 16.41 -15.64 -4.52
N THR A 68 15.98 -16.90 -4.42
CA THR A 68 14.82 -17.27 -3.60
C THR A 68 15.06 -16.97 -2.12
N LEU A 69 16.27 -17.26 -1.63
CA LEU A 69 16.67 -16.97 -0.26
C LEU A 69 16.72 -15.45 0.03
N LEU A 70 17.27 -14.65 -0.89
CA LEU A 70 17.31 -13.18 -0.80
C LEU A 70 15.90 -12.58 -0.73
N THR A 71 14.98 -13.06 -1.57
CA THR A 71 13.57 -12.65 -1.54
C THR A 71 12.90 -13.04 -0.22
N ALA A 72 13.11 -14.28 0.25
CA ALA A 72 12.54 -14.74 1.52
C ALA A 72 13.02 -13.91 2.72
N ILE A 73 14.30 -13.54 2.75
CA ILE A 73 14.88 -12.69 3.80
C ILE A 73 14.34 -11.26 3.71
N GLY A 74 14.13 -10.72 2.50
CA GLY A 74 13.48 -9.42 2.31
C GLY A 74 12.03 -9.39 2.81
N ILE A 75 11.27 -10.46 2.54
CA ILE A 75 9.90 -10.64 3.06
C ILE A 75 9.91 -10.73 4.58
N LEU A 76 10.80 -11.54 5.17
CA LEU A 76 10.98 -11.65 6.63
C LEU A 76 11.32 -10.30 7.29
N GLY A 77 12.22 -9.51 6.67
CA GLY A 77 12.54 -8.17 7.14
C GLY A 77 11.34 -7.23 7.10
N THR A 78 10.47 -7.37 6.09
CA THR A 78 9.24 -6.59 5.97
C THR A 78 8.26 -6.89 7.09
N PHE A 79 8.01 -8.18 7.34
CA PHE A 79 7.16 -8.63 8.46
C PHE A 79 7.70 -8.14 9.80
N TRP A 80 9.02 -8.22 9.99
CA TRP A 80 9.65 -7.75 11.22
C TRP A 80 9.56 -6.22 11.38
N GLY A 81 9.79 -5.46 10.32
CA GLY A 81 9.71 -3.99 10.33
C GLY A 81 8.31 -3.48 10.68
N ILE A 82 7.27 -4.11 10.10
CA ILE A 82 5.87 -3.82 10.44
C ILE A 82 5.56 -4.22 11.88
N SER A 83 6.00 -5.42 12.32
CA SER A 83 5.79 -5.89 13.70
C SER A 83 6.40 -4.94 14.73
N GLN A 84 7.58 -4.37 14.46
CA GLN A 84 8.21 -3.40 15.37
C GLN A 84 7.55 -2.02 15.30
N GLY A 85 7.09 -1.59 14.11
CA GLY A 85 6.32 -0.34 13.96
C GLY A 85 4.98 -0.35 14.70
N LEU A 86 4.37 -1.53 14.85
CA LEU A 86 3.12 -1.71 15.60
C LEU A 86 3.33 -1.80 17.12
N LYS A 87 4.50 -2.26 17.60
CA LYS A 87 4.82 -2.35 19.03
C LYS A 87 5.09 -1.01 19.71
N GLY A 88 5.39 0.05 18.95
CA GLY A 88 5.58 1.40 19.48
C GLY A 88 4.29 2.12 19.86
N ILE A 89 3.13 1.58 19.45
CA ILE A 89 1.82 2.17 19.70
C ILE A 89 1.40 1.85 21.13
N ALA A 90 1.58 2.81 22.04
CA ALA A 90 1.04 2.74 23.39
C ALA A 90 -0.48 2.92 23.35
N LEU A 91 -1.22 1.81 23.24
CA LEU A 91 -2.69 1.77 23.29
C LEU A 91 -3.27 2.18 24.66
N GLU A 92 -2.44 2.46 25.66
CA GLU A 92 -2.86 2.84 27.02
C GLU A 92 -3.09 4.35 27.22
N ASN A 93 -2.64 5.23 26.31
CA ASN A 93 -2.76 6.70 26.43
C ASN A 93 -3.36 7.38 25.18
N ILE A 94 -4.55 6.93 24.76
CA ILE A 94 -5.23 7.39 23.53
C ILE A 94 -5.79 8.84 23.66
N ASN A 95 -5.80 9.42 24.86
CA ASN A 95 -6.41 10.73 25.12
C ASN A 95 -5.51 11.94 24.82
N ASP A 96 -4.26 11.74 24.39
CA ASP A 96 -3.31 12.83 24.16
C ASP A 96 -3.01 12.96 22.65
N THR A 97 -3.37 14.11 22.06
CA THR A 97 -3.25 14.36 20.61
C THR A 97 -1.79 14.31 20.14
N ASP A 98 -0.85 14.67 21.02
CA ASP A 98 0.60 14.58 20.78
C ASP A 98 1.10 13.14 20.80
N ALA A 99 0.47 12.26 21.59
CA ALA A 99 0.77 10.83 21.59
C ALA A 99 0.31 10.15 20.29
N LEU A 100 -0.82 10.56 19.72
CA LEU A 100 -1.32 10.05 18.43
C LEU A 100 -0.45 10.45 17.23
N LEU A 101 0.04 11.70 17.22
CA LEU A 101 1.00 12.18 16.22
C LEU A 101 2.34 11.44 16.32
N ASN A 102 2.83 11.19 17.53
CA ASN A 102 4.04 10.39 17.75
C ASN A 102 3.85 8.92 17.34
N ASN A 103 2.71 8.31 17.64
CA ASN A 103 2.36 6.94 17.23
C ASN A 103 2.30 6.80 15.70
N SER A 104 1.75 7.81 15.01
CA SER A 104 1.71 7.84 13.54
C SER A 104 3.11 8.00 12.94
N THR A 105 3.98 8.78 13.57
CA THR A 105 5.38 8.95 13.15
C THR A 105 6.18 7.65 13.33
N GLU A 106 5.94 6.92 14.42
CA GLU A 106 6.61 5.65 14.70
C GLU A 106 6.12 4.51 13.77
N LEU A 107 4.82 4.49 13.45
CA LEU A 107 4.27 3.60 12.43
C LEU A 107 4.87 3.89 11.04
N LEU A 108 4.97 5.17 10.67
CA LEU A 108 5.57 5.61 9.40
C LEU A 108 7.05 5.19 9.31
N ALA A 109 7.78 5.27 10.43
CA ALA A 109 9.18 4.84 10.52
C ALA A 109 9.33 3.31 10.41
N GLY A 110 8.44 2.53 11.03
CA GLY A 110 8.38 1.07 10.89
C GLY A 110 8.05 0.61 9.47
N MET A 111 7.09 1.28 8.82
CA MET A 111 6.71 1.03 7.43
C MET A 111 7.84 1.38 6.45
N LYS A 112 8.54 2.50 6.66
CA LYS A 112 9.74 2.88 5.87
C LYS A 112 10.82 1.79 5.97
N THR A 113 11.03 1.25 7.17
CA THR A 113 12.01 0.21 7.44
C THR A 113 11.64 -1.10 6.74
N ALA A 114 10.38 -1.52 6.84
CA ALA A 114 9.85 -2.72 6.18
C ALA A 114 10.02 -2.64 4.65
N PHE A 115 9.73 -1.47 4.06
CA PHE A 115 9.90 -1.24 2.63
C PHE A 115 11.37 -1.36 2.18
N GLN A 116 12.30 -0.79 2.95
CA GLN A 116 13.74 -0.85 2.64
C GLN A 116 14.28 -2.29 2.66
N THR A 117 13.88 -3.11 3.62
CA THR A 117 14.31 -4.52 3.69
C THR A 117 13.79 -5.35 2.50
N SER A 118 12.55 -5.09 2.07
CA SER A 118 11.97 -5.72 0.87
C SER A 118 12.74 -5.33 -0.39
N LEU A 119 13.06 -4.04 -0.52
CA LEU A 119 13.78 -3.49 -1.67
C LEU A 119 15.18 -4.13 -1.82
N TRP A 120 15.91 -4.31 -0.71
CA TRP A 120 17.21 -4.97 -0.72
C TRP A 120 17.12 -6.47 -1.04
N GLY A 121 16.09 -7.16 -0.53
CA GLY A 121 15.87 -8.59 -0.80
C GLY A 121 15.51 -8.86 -2.27
N LEU A 122 14.47 -8.18 -2.78
CA LEU A 122 14.02 -8.32 -4.17
C LEU A 122 15.03 -7.75 -5.17
N GLY A 123 15.60 -6.59 -4.90
CA GLY A 123 16.62 -5.97 -5.73
C GLY A 123 17.89 -6.82 -5.81
N GLY A 124 18.34 -7.34 -4.65
CA GLY A 124 19.45 -8.28 -4.59
C GLY A 124 19.17 -9.58 -5.34
N ALA A 125 17.97 -10.17 -5.18
CA ALA A 125 17.58 -11.37 -5.91
C ALA A 125 17.57 -11.17 -7.42
N SER A 126 16.98 -10.06 -7.89
CA SER A 126 16.92 -9.70 -9.32
C SER A 126 18.33 -9.54 -9.92
N LEU A 127 19.21 -8.82 -9.21
CA LEU A 127 20.60 -8.66 -9.63
C LEU A 127 21.35 -10.00 -9.66
N PHE A 128 21.11 -10.88 -8.69
CA PHE A 128 21.74 -12.19 -8.64
C PHE A 128 21.27 -13.12 -9.76
N ILE A 129 19.97 -13.11 -10.10
CA ILE A 129 19.43 -13.84 -11.26
C ILE A 129 20.12 -13.38 -12.55
N PHE A 130 20.31 -12.07 -12.71
CA PHE A 130 21.02 -11.52 -13.86
C PHE A 130 22.48 -11.99 -13.92
N ILE A 131 23.19 -12.04 -12.79
CA ILE A 131 24.56 -12.58 -12.71
C ILE A 131 24.60 -14.06 -13.08
N LEU A 132 23.66 -14.87 -12.59
CA LEU A 132 23.55 -16.29 -12.95
C LEU A 132 23.31 -16.47 -14.45
N ALA A 133 22.44 -15.66 -15.05
CA ALA A 133 22.18 -15.68 -16.49
C ALA A 133 23.44 -15.36 -17.31
N ILE A 134 24.24 -14.37 -16.89
CA ILE A 134 25.52 -14.06 -17.52
C ILE A 134 26.51 -15.22 -17.37
N SER A 135 26.66 -15.78 -16.17
CA SER A 135 27.54 -16.93 -15.89
C SER A 135 27.24 -18.11 -16.80
N GLU A 136 25.96 -18.50 -16.90
CA GLU A 136 25.53 -19.57 -17.79
C GLU A 136 25.84 -19.27 -19.25
N THR A 137 25.59 -18.03 -19.68
CA THR A 137 25.83 -17.60 -21.06
C THR A 137 27.32 -17.69 -21.40
N LEU A 138 28.21 -17.25 -20.49
CA LEU A 138 29.66 -17.36 -20.66
C LEU A 138 30.12 -18.81 -20.74
N LYS A 139 29.65 -19.68 -19.83
CA LYS A 139 29.94 -21.13 -19.86
C LYS A 139 29.46 -21.78 -21.16
N ARG A 140 28.27 -21.42 -21.66
CA ARG A 140 27.71 -21.90 -22.94
C ARG A 140 28.56 -21.48 -24.14
N ILE A 141 28.95 -20.20 -24.22
CA ILE A 141 29.80 -19.68 -25.31
C ILE A 141 31.14 -20.42 -25.31
N ARG A 142 31.75 -20.58 -24.13
CA ARG A 142 33.03 -21.29 -23.99
C ARG A 142 32.94 -22.73 -24.47
N ARG A 143 31.88 -23.46 -24.08
CA ARG A 143 31.63 -24.83 -24.54
C ARG A 143 31.48 -24.89 -26.06
N ASN A 144 30.62 -24.05 -26.63
CA ASN A 144 30.31 -24.08 -28.07
C ASN A 144 31.54 -23.79 -28.94
N ASN A 145 32.50 -23.00 -28.43
CA ASN A 145 33.78 -22.75 -29.10
C ASN A 145 34.81 -23.89 -28.97
N LEU A 146 34.73 -24.72 -27.92
CA LEU A 146 35.71 -25.80 -27.65
C LEU A 146 35.32 -27.14 -28.27
N ILE A 147 34.03 -27.52 -28.26
CA ILE A 147 33.54 -28.77 -28.84
C ILE A 147 33.98 -28.99 -30.30
N PRO A 148 33.86 -28.02 -31.24
CA PRO A 148 34.27 -28.24 -32.62
C PRO A 148 35.78 -28.44 -32.79
N LYS A 149 36.60 -27.71 -32.01
CA LYS A 149 38.07 -27.84 -32.03
C LYS A 149 38.55 -29.21 -31.53
N ILE A 150 37.78 -29.84 -30.65
CA ILE A 150 38.08 -31.19 -30.15
C ILE A 150 37.74 -32.25 -31.21
N ARG A 151 36.61 -32.10 -31.93
CA ARG A 151 36.18 -33.06 -32.97
C ARG A 151 37.13 -33.11 -34.18
N GLN A 152 37.61 -31.96 -34.63
CA GLN A 152 38.50 -31.88 -35.82
C GLN A 152 39.87 -32.56 -35.64
N ASN A 153 40.35 -32.71 -34.39
CA ASN A 153 41.65 -33.34 -34.11
C ASN A 153 41.61 -34.88 -34.03
N SER A 154 40.43 -35.51 -34.20
CA SER A 154 40.26 -36.96 -34.03
C SER A 154 40.36 -37.77 -35.33
N ASP A 155 40.18 -37.15 -36.50
CA ASP A 155 40.01 -37.87 -37.78
C ASP A 155 41.32 -38.18 -38.55
N GLN A 156 42.50 -37.81 -38.03
CA GLN A 156 43.77 -37.98 -38.77
C GLN A 156 44.52 -39.30 -38.51
N ASN A 157 44.17 -40.11 -37.52
CA ASN A 157 44.98 -41.27 -37.09
C ASN A 157 44.49 -42.65 -37.58
N THR A 158 43.29 -42.79 -38.12
CA THR A 158 42.66 -44.12 -38.34
C THR A 158 43.08 -44.79 -39.66
N THR A 159 43.53 -44.04 -40.67
CA THR A 159 43.77 -44.57 -42.03
C THR A 159 45.12 -45.29 -42.19
N GLN A 160 46.09 -45.06 -41.29
CA GLN A 160 47.44 -45.64 -41.39
C GLN A 160 47.57 -47.04 -40.74
N ALA A 161 46.66 -47.42 -39.83
CA ALA A 161 46.71 -48.71 -39.15
C ALA A 161 46.20 -49.89 -40.00
N LEU A 162 45.21 -49.66 -40.88
CA LEU A 162 44.57 -50.69 -41.69
C LEU A 162 45.44 -51.20 -42.86
N ILE A 163 46.33 -50.36 -43.41
CA ILE A 163 47.18 -50.71 -44.55
C ILE A 163 48.30 -51.70 -44.14
N ASN A 164 48.79 -51.59 -42.90
CA ASN A 164 49.87 -52.45 -42.40
C ASN A 164 49.42 -53.88 -42.03
N GLN A 165 48.13 -54.10 -41.73
CA GLN A 165 47.62 -55.44 -41.39
C GLN A 165 47.30 -56.29 -42.63
N LEU A 166 46.97 -55.68 -43.77
CA LEU A 166 46.59 -56.42 -44.98
C LEU A 166 47.80 -56.98 -45.75
N GLY A 167 48.98 -56.36 -45.60
CA GLY A 167 50.22 -56.80 -46.27
C GLY A 167 50.76 -58.15 -45.80
N ASN A 168 50.56 -58.52 -44.53
CA ASN A 168 51.15 -59.73 -43.93
C ASN A 168 50.41 -61.05 -44.25
N VAL A 169 49.22 -60.99 -44.87
CA VAL A 169 48.40 -62.18 -45.14
C VAL A 169 48.66 -62.77 -46.53
N VAL A 170 49.17 -61.97 -47.47
CA VAL A 170 49.43 -62.39 -48.86
C VAL A 170 50.75 -63.18 -48.97
N GLU A 171 51.69 -62.97 -48.06
CA GLU A 171 53.04 -63.57 -48.06
C GLU A 171 53.08 -65.04 -47.58
N LYS A 172 51.97 -65.58 -47.04
CA LYS A 172 51.90 -66.94 -46.46
C LYS A 172 51.12 -67.97 -47.30
N MET A 173 50.75 -67.63 -48.54
CA MET A 173 49.89 -68.47 -49.40
C MET A 173 50.54 -68.90 -50.73
N GLU A 174 51.86 -69.07 -50.76
CA GLU A 174 52.63 -69.40 -51.97
C GLU A 174 53.54 -70.62 -51.76
N GLY A 175 52.98 -71.78 -51.39
CA GLY A 175 53.82 -72.93 -50.99
C GLY A 175 53.30 -74.36 -51.18
N LEU A 176 52.15 -74.59 -51.82
CA LEU A 176 51.60 -75.95 -51.96
C LEU A 176 50.98 -76.18 -53.35
N ALA A 177 51.83 -76.33 -54.37
CA ALA A 177 51.40 -76.72 -55.72
C ALA A 177 52.50 -77.44 -56.51
N THR A 178 52.82 -78.70 -56.17
CA THR A 178 53.66 -79.64 -56.98
C THR A 178 53.67 -81.00 -56.25
N LEU A 179 53.42 -82.19 -56.80
CA LEU A 179 53.61 -82.77 -58.13
C LEU A 179 52.78 -84.06 -58.26
N ASN A 180 52.47 -84.44 -59.49
CA ASN A 180 51.52 -85.48 -59.86
C ASN A 180 52.20 -86.73 -60.48
N ALA A 181 51.44 -87.82 -60.44
CA ALA A 181 51.63 -89.18 -60.91
C ALA A 181 52.27 -89.39 -62.31
N LYS A 182 53.39 -90.12 -62.40
CA LYS A 182 53.74 -90.89 -63.63
C LYS A 182 54.79 -92.02 -63.52
N ASN A 183 55.04 -92.61 -62.34
CA ASN A 183 55.80 -93.89 -62.24
C ASN A 183 54.97 -95.02 -61.60
N ILE A 184 53.64 -94.81 -61.52
CA ILE A 184 52.69 -95.57 -60.68
C ILE A 184 52.20 -96.86 -61.38
N GLY A 185 52.47 -97.08 -62.66
CA GLY A 185 51.76 -98.12 -63.43
C GLY A 185 52.25 -99.55 -63.23
N GLU A 186 53.57 -99.79 -63.22
CA GLU A 186 54.11 -101.16 -63.37
C GLU A 186 54.85 -101.69 -62.13
N GLU A 187 55.27 -100.82 -61.20
CA GLU A 187 55.84 -101.23 -59.90
C GLU A 187 54.76 -101.46 -58.81
N VAL A 188 53.58 -100.86 -58.97
CA VAL A 188 52.50 -100.93 -57.97
C VAL A 188 51.91 -102.34 -57.87
N ALA A 189 51.87 -103.11 -58.96
CA ALA A 189 51.31 -104.46 -58.94
C ALA A 189 52.20 -105.49 -58.19
N THR A 190 53.52 -105.31 -58.21
CA THR A 190 54.46 -106.22 -57.55
C THR A 190 54.72 -105.83 -56.09
N ALA A 191 54.69 -104.53 -55.78
CA ALA A 191 54.83 -104.03 -54.41
C ALA A 191 53.57 -104.23 -53.55
N LEU A 192 52.36 -104.23 -54.12
CA LEU A 192 51.10 -104.23 -53.33
C LEU A 192 50.75 -105.56 -52.67
N LYS A 193 51.27 -106.70 -53.15
CA LYS A 193 50.85 -108.03 -52.66
C LYS A 193 51.22 -108.29 -51.18
N PRO A 194 52.43 -107.97 -50.68
CA PRO A 194 52.72 -108.03 -49.24
C PRO A 194 52.00 -106.92 -48.45
N ILE A 195 51.80 -105.74 -49.06
CA ILE A 195 51.13 -104.60 -48.43
C ILE A 195 49.67 -104.94 -48.07
N PHE A 196 48.94 -105.70 -48.89
CA PHE A 196 47.58 -106.15 -48.53
C PHE A 196 47.54 -107.08 -47.31
N GLY A 197 48.58 -107.90 -47.10
CA GLY A 197 48.71 -108.74 -45.90
C GLY A 197 49.06 -107.94 -44.64
N GLU A 198 49.85 -106.88 -44.78
CA GLU A 198 50.16 -105.93 -43.71
C GLU A 198 48.95 -105.05 -43.36
N ILE A 199 48.21 -104.55 -44.35
CA ILE A 199 46.96 -103.79 -44.17
C ILE A 199 45.94 -104.60 -43.36
N GLN A 200 45.81 -105.89 -43.60
CA GLN A 200 44.83 -106.73 -42.89
C GLN A 200 45.21 -106.94 -41.41
N ASN A 201 46.51 -106.99 -41.08
CA ASN A 201 47.00 -107.09 -39.70
C ASN A 201 47.02 -105.73 -38.97
N ASP A 202 47.15 -104.61 -39.71
CA ASP A 202 47.20 -103.25 -39.16
C ASP A 202 45.79 -102.62 -38.98
N LEU A 203 44.78 -103.08 -39.73
CA LEU A 203 43.39 -102.58 -39.63
C LEU A 203 42.68 -102.95 -38.33
N ASN A 204 43.03 -104.07 -37.68
CA ASN A 204 42.41 -104.48 -36.41
C ASN A 204 42.81 -103.57 -35.23
N PRO A 205 44.11 -103.29 -34.99
CA PRO A 205 44.54 -102.30 -34.00
C PRO A 205 44.04 -100.87 -34.31
N GLN A 206 44.00 -100.48 -35.60
CA GLN A 206 43.50 -99.17 -36.01
C GLN A 206 42.00 -98.99 -35.73
N ARG A 207 41.14 -99.99 -35.96
CA ARG A 207 39.70 -99.88 -35.60
C ARG A 207 39.51 -99.62 -34.11
N GLN A 208 40.29 -100.28 -33.26
CA GLN A 208 40.20 -100.12 -31.81
C GLN A 208 40.75 -98.77 -31.35
N THR A 209 41.82 -98.28 -32.00
CA THR A 209 42.38 -96.94 -31.77
C THR A 209 41.42 -95.83 -32.22
N ILE A 210 40.76 -95.99 -33.38
CA ILE A 210 39.77 -95.05 -33.89
C ILE A 210 38.53 -94.99 -32.98
N GLU A 211 38.09 -96.13 -32.43
CA GLU A 211 36.95 -96.15 -31.52
C GLU A 211 37.26 -95.50 -30.17
N ASN A 212 38.46 -95.76 -29.62
CA ASN A 212 38.93 -95.10 -28.40
C ASN A 212 39.13 -93.59 -28.62
N GLN A 213 39.73 -93.19 -29.74
CA GLN A 213 39.88 -91.78 -30.11
C GLN A 213 38.52 -91.09 -30.32
N ARG A 214 37.53 -91.77 -30.91
CA ARG A 214 36.17 -91.24 -31.02
C ARG A 214 35.52 -90.98 -29.67
N GLN A 215 35.63 -91.92 -28.73
CA GLN A 215 35.07 -91.73 -27.39
C GLN A 215 35.78 -90.63 -26.61
N GLU A 216 37.09 -90.54 -26.71
CA GLU A 216 37.88 -89.50 -26.06
C GLU A 216 37.60 -88.11 -26.66
N LEU A 217 37.56 -87.99 -27.99
CA LEU A 217 37.19 -86.75 -28.67
C LEU A 217 35.77 -86.30 -28.33
N LEU A 218 34.79 -87.20 -28.32
CA LEU A 218 33.42 -86.87 -27.92
C LEU A 218 33.35 -86.41 -26.47
N LYS A 219 34.09 -87.06 -25.57
CA LYS A 219 34.15 -86.67 -24.16
C LYS A 219 34.79 -85.28 -23.98
N THR A 220 35.85 -84.99 -24.72
CA THR A 220 36.52 -83.67 -24.71
C THR A 220 35.63 -82.59 -25.31
N LEU A 221 35.05 -82.82 -26.49
CA LEU A 221 34.13 -81.87 -27.15
C LEU A 221 32.88 -81.59 -26.32
N ILE A 222 32.29 -82.61 -25.67
CA ILE A 222 31.14 -82.41 -24.78
C ILE A 222 31.57 -81.66 -23.51
N GLY A 223 32.77 -81.93 -22.99
CA GLY A 223 33.35 -81.20 -21.86
C GLY A 223 33.61 -79.74 -22.16
N GLU A 224 34.25 -79.45 -23.30
CA GLU A 224 34.52 -78.09 -23.79
C GLU A 224 33.21 -77.36 -24.10
N LEU A 225 32.26 -77.97 -24.81
CA LEU A 225 30.94 -77.36 -25.08
C LEU A 225 30.20 -77.01 -23.78
N LYS A 226 30.23 -77.91 -22.79
CA LYS A 226 29.58 -77.67 -21.49
C LYS A 226 30.22 -76.49 -20.77
N ASN A 227 31.55 -76.47 -20.66
CA ASN A 227 32.26 -75.51 -19.83
C ASN A 227 32.46 -74.14 -20.51
N GLU A 228 32.69 -74.12 -21.83
CA GLU A 228 32.95 -72.86 -22.56
C GLU A 228 31.69 -72.20 -23.12
N VAL A 229 30.59 -72.95 -23.28
CA VAL A 229 29.37 -72.43 -23.92
C VAL A 229 28.15 -72.56 -23.03
N ILE A 230 27.80 -73.76 -22.56
CA ILE A 230 26.53 -73.97 -21.84
C ILE A 230 26.53 -73.24 -20.49
N GLU A 231 27.58 -73.43 -19.69
CA GLU A 231 27.70 -72.82 -18.36
C GLU A 231 27.70 -71.27 -18.41
N PRO A 232 28.52 -70.59 -19.24
CA PRO A 232 28.48 -69.13 -19.34
C PRO A 232 27.19 -68.58 -19.95
N VAL A 233 26.54 -69.31 -20.87
CA VAL A 233 25.22 -68.89 -21.39
C VAL A 233 24.15 -68.96 -20.31
N VAL A 234 24.15 -70.00 -19.47
CA VAL A 234 23.22 -70.09 -18.33
C VAL A 234 23.47 -68.96 -17.33
N THR A 235 24.73 -68.70 -16.97
CA THR A 235 25.08 -67.57 -16.07
C THR A 235 24.62 -66.24 -16.64
N ARG A 236 24.84 -66.00 -17.95
CA ARG A 236 24.43 -64.75 -18.60
C ARG A 236 22.90 -64.62 -18.71
N LEU A 237 22.19 -65.74 -18.86
CA LEU A 237 20.72 -65.77 -18.83
C LEU A 237 20.19 -65.48 -17.42
N ASP A 238 20.82 -65.99 -16.37
CA ASP A 238 20.46 -65.70 -14.98
C ASP A 238 20.70 -64.21 -14.65
N GLU A 239 21.86 -63.66 -15.04
CA GLU A 239 22.15 -62.23 -14.91
C GLU A 239 21.12 -61.38 -15.69
N SER A 240 20.74 -61.81 -16.90
CA SER A 240 19.71 -61.13 -17.70
C SER A 240 18.32 -61.21 -17.05
N ALA A 241 17.98 -62.33 -16.44
CA ALA A 241 16.71 -62.50 -15.72
C ALA A 241 16.66 -61.61 -14.48
N GLU A 242 17.78 -61.48 -13.75
CA GLU A 242 17.87 -60.63 -12.58
C GLU A 242 17.81 -59.14 -12.95
N MET A 243 18.58 -58.69 -13.95
CA MET A 243 18.49 -57.32 -14.45
C MET A 243 17.07 -56.97 -14.93
N THR A 244 16.37 -57.93 -15.54
CA THR A 244 14.97 -57.73 -15.98
C THR A 244 14.03 -57.60 -14.79
N ARG A 245 14.27 -58.36 -13.71
CA ARG A 245 13.50 -58.27 -12.46
C ARG A 245 13.73 -56.92 -11.77
N GLU A 246 14.98 -56.48 -11.63
CA GLU A 246 15.32 -55.16 -11.09
C GLU A 246 14.70 -54.02 -11.90
N ALA A 247 14.80 -54.09 -13.24
CA ALA A 247 14.17 -53.11 -14.13
C ALA A 247 12.65 -53.08 -13.96
N SER A 248 12.01 -54.25 -13.79
CA SER A 248 10.57 -54.35 -13.54
C SER A 248 10.17 -53.71 -12.20
N HIS A 249 10.98 -53.89 -11.16
CA HIS A 249 10.79 -53.22 -9.87
C HIS A 249 10.93 -51.70 -9.98
N ALA A 250 11.97 -51.21 -10.65
CA ALA A 250 12.19 -49.78 -10.86
C ALA A 250 11.03 -49.13 -11.65
N VAL A 251 10.50 -49.83 -12.66
CA VAL A 251 9.32 -49.35 -13.42
C VAL A 251 8.06 -49.32 -12.55
N LYS A 252 7.87 -50.32 -11.68
CA LYS A 252 6.74 -50.35 -10.75
C LYS A 252 6.81 -49.19 -9.75
N GLU A 253 7.99 -48.95 -9.18
CA GLU A 253 8.23 -47.83 -8.25
C GLU A 253 8.02 -46.47 -8.94
N LEU A 254 8.53 -46.31 -10.17
CA LEU A 254 8.31 -45.10 -10.96
C LEU A 254 6.82 -44.86 -11.23
N ARG A 255 6.04 -45.90 -11.53
CA ARG A 255 4.59 -45.80 -11.72
C ARG A 255 3.86 -45.38 -10.45
N GLU A 256 4.26 -45.88 -9.29
CA GLU A 256 3.70 -45.49 -7.99
C GLU A 256 4.02 -44.02 -7.67
N GLN A 257 5.26 -43.58 -7.91
CA GLN A 257 5.64 -42.16 -7.77
C GLN A 257 4.86 -41.26 -8.73
N LEU A 258 4.66 -41.68 -9.99
CA LEU A 258 3.88 -40.93 -10.98
C LEU A 258 2.41 -40.78 -10.57
N ALA A 259 1.82 -41.84 -9.99
CA ALA A 259 0.45 -41.78 -9.47
C ALA A 259 0.34 -40.79 -8.28
N GLY A 260 1.34 -40.75 -7.41
CA GLY A 260 1.42 -39.76 -6.32
C GLY A 260 1.52 -38.32 -6.82
N MET A 261 2.30 -38.09 -7.88
CA MET A 261 2.43 -36.76 -8.51
C MET A 261 1.14 -36.28 -9.15
N GLU A 262 0.36 -37.16 -9.79
CA GLU A 262 -0.92 -36.79 -10.39
C GLU A 262 -1.95 -36.40 -9.31
N ALA A 263 -1.99 -37.13 -8.19
CA ALA A 263 -2.82 -36.76 -7.04
C ALA A 263 -2.42 -35.40 -6.45
N GLN A 264 -1.12 -35.15 -6.32
CA GLN A 264 -0.59 -33.87 -5.84
C GLN A 264 -0.91 -32.71 -6.79
N ARG A 265 -0.86 -32.95 -8.10
CA ARG A 265 -1.23 -31.97 -9.13
C ARG A 265 -2.71 -31.60 -9.04
N THR A 266 -3.60 -32.57 -8.89
CA THR A 266 -5.04 -32.31 -8.73
C THR A 266 -5.31 -31.52 -7.45
N ALA A 267 -4.73 -31.94 -6.32
CA ALA A 267 -4.88 -31.22 -5.06
C ALA A 267 -4.37 -29.77 -5.13
N ALA A 268 -3.24 -29.54 -5.82
CA ALA A 268 -2.74 -28.19 -6.07
C ALA A 268 -3.68 -27.37 -6.95
N SER A 269 -4.25 -27.98 -8.00
CA SER A 269 -5.23 -27.33 -8.87
C SER A 269 -6.50 -26.93 -8.10
N ASP A 270 -7.00 -27.81 -7.24
CA ASP A 270 -8.18 -27.54 -6.41
C ASP A 270 -7.91 -26.43 -5.38
N MET A 271 -6.73 -26.45 -4.75
CA MET A 271 -6.30 -25.36 -3.85
C MET A 271 -6.19 -24.03 -4.59
N MET A 272 -5.61 -24.01 -5.80
CA MET A 272 -5.52 -22.79 -6.62
C MET A 272 -6.91 -22.32 -7.09
N GLY A 273 -7.82 -23.23 -7.44
CA GLY A 273 -9.21 -22.91 -7.76
C GLY A 273 -9.93 -22.28 -6.57
N ASN A 274 -9.88 -22.93 -5.41
CA ASN A 274 -10.48 -22.41 -4.17
C ASN A 274 -9.88 -21.06 -3.74
N ALA A 275 -8.57 -20.87 -3.90
CA ALA A 275 -7.92 -19.59 -3.61
C ALA A 275 -8.39 -18.49 -4.58
N SER A 276 -8.54 -18.82 -5.86
CA SER A 276 -9.07 -17.91 -6.89
C SER A 276 -10.52 -17.51 -6.59
N ASP A 277 -11.37 -18.47 -6.23
CA ASP A 277 -12.77 -18.22 -5.89
C ASP A 277 -12.90 -17.35 -4.62
N ASN A 278 -12.10 -17.63 -3.59
CA ASN A 278 -12.06 -16.81 -2.38
C ASN A 278 -11.57 -15.39 -2.67
N LEU A 279 -10.51 -15.22 -3.46
CA LEU A 279 -10.03 -13.89 -3.87
C LEU A 279 -11.12 -13.12 -4.62
N ASN A 280 -11.81 -13.76 -5.55
CA ASN A 280 -12.89 -13.13 -6.31
C ASN A 280 -14.08 -12.73 -5.42
N GLY A 281 -14.43 -13.58 -4.45
CA GLY A 281 -15.42 -13.27 -3.42
C GLY A 281 -15.02 -12.05 -2.58
N THR A 282 -13.78 -12.02 -2.09
CA THR A 282 -13.26 -10.88 -1.30
C THR A 282 -13.24 -9.60 -2.12
N LEU A 283 -12.82 -9.63 -3.40
CA LEU A 283 -12.83 -8.46 -4.28
C LEU A 283 -14.24 -7.93 -4.52
N THR A 284 -15.22 -8.82 -4.72
CA THR A 284 -16.63 -8.44 -4.89
C THR A 284 -17.22 -7.80 -3.62
N ASN A 285 -16.84 -8.32 -2.45
CA ASN A 285 -17.25 -7.74 -1.17
C ASN A 285 -16.62 -6.36 -0.94
N ILE A 286 -15.35 -6.18 -1.28
CA ILE A 286 -14.66 -4.87 -1.20
C ILE A 286 -15.33 -3.87 -2.13
N ASP A 287 -15.68 -4.26 -3.35
CA ASP A 287 -16.39 -3.37 -4.29
C ASP A 287 -17.74 -2.91 -3.72
N SER A 288 -18.53 -3.86 -3.19
CA SER A 288 -19.81 -3.55 -2.54
C SER A 288 -19.65 -2.63 -1.34
N MET A 289 -18.62 -2.85 -0.52
CA MET A 289 -18.31 -2.00 0.63
C MET A 289 -17.90 -0.59 0.20
N LEU A 290 -17.04 -0.45 -0.82
CA LEU A 290 -16.63 0.85 -1.36
C LEU A 290 -17.83 1.62 -1.93
N GLN A 291 -18.75 0.93 -2.61
CA GLN A 291 -19.98 1.56 -3.11
C GLN A 291 -20.89 2.04 -1.98
N ASN A 292 -21.14 1.20 -0.97
CA ASN A 292 -21.93 1.58 0.19
C ASN A 292 -21.30 2.77 0.93
N THR A 293 -19.99 2.74 1.13
CA THR A 293 -19.22 3.83 1.74
C THR A 293 -19.41 5.14 0.97
N ARG A 294 -19.24 5.09 -0.36
CA ARG A 294 -19.40 6.25 -1.22
C ARG A 294 -20.81 6.83 -1.09
N GLN A 295 -21.82 5.98 -1.07
CA GLN A 295 -23.21 6.39 -0.92
C GLN A 295 -23.48 7.01 0.45
N THR A 296 -23.06 6.37 1.54
CA THR A 296 -23.20 6.91 2.90
C THR A 296 -22.47 8.24 3.06
N ALA A 297 -21.23 8.35 2.58
CA ALA A 297 -20.46 9.58 2.65
C ALA A 297 -21.13 10.71 1.85
N GLN A 298 -21.67 10.42 0.66
CA GLN A 298 -22.44 11.41 -0.11
C GLN A 298 -23.69 11.87 0.65
N GLN A 299 -24.40 10.95 1.28
CA GLN A 299 -25.61 11.26 2.04
C GLN A 299 -25.30 12.11 3.28
N GLU A 300 -24.25 11.80 4.02
CA GLU A 300 -23.84 12.59 5.18
C GLU A 300 -23.30 13.97 4.80
N LEU A 301 -22.54 14.10 3.71
CA LEU A 301 -22.13 15.41 3.20
C LEU A 301 -23.32 16.27 2.74
N GLU A 302 -24.32 15.65 2.12
CA GLU A 302 -25.53 16.36 1.71
C GLU A 302 -26.37 16.79 2.91
N ASN A 303 -26.53 15.91 3.91
CA ASN A 303 -27.15 16.26 5.19
C ASN A 303 -26.40 17.41 5.88
N PHE A 304 -25.07 17.37 5.89
CA PHE A 304 -24.25 18.46 6.42
C PHE A 304 -24.51 19.77 5.67
N ARG A 305 -24.53 19.74 4.34
CA ARG A 305 -24.79 20.92 3.51
C ARG A 305 -26.17 21.52 3.82
N LEU A 306 -27.20 20.68 3.92
CA LEU A 306 -28.58 21.11 4.18
C LEU A 306 -28.73 21.67 5.60
N ASN A 307 -28.23 20.96 6.62
CA ASN A 307 -28.30 21.42 8.00
C ASN A 307 -27.53 22.73 8.19
N TYR A 308 -26.34 22.84 7.60
CA TYR A 308 -25.54 24.07 7.68
C TYR A 308 -26.25 25.26 7.02
N GLN A 309 -26.89 25.03 5.87
CA GLN A 309 -27.67 26.06 5.18
C GLN A 309 -28.88 26.50 6.02
N GLU A 310 -29.60 25.56 6.65
CA GLU A 310 -30.73 25.85 7.52
C GLU A 310 -30.29 26.64 8.76
N SER A 311 -29.23 26.21 9.45
CA SER A 311 -28.70 26.92 10.61
C SER A 311 -28.22 28.33 10.26
N LEU A 312 -27.57 28.54 9.11
CA LEU A 312 -27.19 29.88 8.67
C LEU A 312 -28.39 30.77 8.38
N ASN A 313 -29.41 30.25 7.70
CA ASN A 313 -30.63 31.01 7.42
C ASN A 313 -31.34 31.40 8.71
N GLN A 314 -31.49 30.47 9.65
CA GLN A 314 -32.07 30.75 10.97
C GLN A 314 -31.26 31.80 11.74
N PHE A 315 -29.92 31.69 11.73
CA PHE A 315 -29.05 32.67 12.37
C PHE A 315 -29.25 34.07 11.78
N PHE A 316 -29.25 34.21 10.45
CA PHE A 316 -29.46 35.52 9.81
C PHE A 316 -30.86 36.06 10.05
N GLU A 317 -31.89 35.20 10.06
CA GLU A 317 -33.26 35.60 10.34
C GLU A 317 -33.42 36.09 11.78
N GLN A 318 -32.88 35.35 12.76
CA GLN A 318 -32.84 35.78 14.16
C GLN A 318 -32.06 37.09 14.32
N GLN A 319 -30.91 37.23 13.68
CA GLN A 319 -30.11 38.45 13.77
C GLN A 319 -30.83 39.65 13.15
N ASN A 320 -31.51 39.46 12.02
CA ASN A 320 -32.27 40.51 11.37
C ASN A 320 -33.48 40.95 12.21
N ASN A 321 -34.23 40.00 12.77
CA ASN A 321 -35.35 40.29 13.66
C ASN A 321 -34.91 41.03 14.92
N LEU A 322 -33.80 40.60 15.55
CA LEU A 322 -33.24 41.27 16.71
C LEU A 322 -32.77 42.70 16.38
N LEU A 323 -32.16 42.91 15.21
CA LEU A 323 -31.74 44.23 14.75
C LEU A 323 -32.95 45.14 14.52
N GLU A 324 -34.00 44.62 13.88
CA GLU A 324 -35.24 45.34 13.60
C GLU A 324 -35.98 45.70 14.90
N GLU A 325 -36.06 44.77 15.86
CA GLU A 325 -36.65 45.02 17.17
C GLU A 325 -35.83 46.04 17.98
N THR A 326 -34.50 45.92 17.99
CA THR A 326 -33.62 46.84 18.72
C THR A 326 -33.69 48.26 18.14
N LEU A 327 -33.62 48.40 16.81
CA LEU A 327 -33.76 49.69 16.13
C LEU A 327 -35.18 50.26 16.28
N GLY A 328 -36.19 49.39 16.25
CA GLY A 328 -37.58 49.76 16.49
C GLY A 328 -37.77 50.37 17.88
N LYS A 329 -37.34 49.67 18.93
CA LYS A 329 -37.39 50.16 20.32
C LYS A 329 -36.58 51.44 20.50
N GLN A 330 -35.40 51.55 19.89
CA GLN A 330 -34.60 52.79 19.94
C GLN A 330 -35.32 53.97 19.27
N ARG A 331 -36.00 53.74 18.14
CA ARG A 331 -36.78 54.75 17.45
C ARG A 331 -37.99 55.18 18.27
N GLU A 332 -38.72 54.23 18.85
CA GLU A 332 -39.89 54.50 19.69
C GLU A 332 -39.52 55.28 20.95
N GLY A 333 -38.46 54.87 21.66
CA GLY A 333 -37.98 55.60 22.83
C GLY A 333 -37.54 57.04 22.51
N LEU A 334 -36.86 57.25 21.38
CA LEU A 334 -36.51 58.59 20.90
C LEU A 334 -37.75 59.43 20.55
N GLU A 335 -38.74 58.82 19.90
CA GLU A 335 -40.00 59.48 19.57
C GLU A 335 -40.76 59.92 20.83
N GLU A 336 -40.77 59.08 21.86
CA GLU A 336 -41.40 59.38 23.15
C GLU A 336 -40.70 60.54 23.86
N VAL A 337 -39.36 60.54 23.91
CA VAL A 337 -38.58 61.67 24.46
C VAL A 337 -38.88 62.97 23.71
N VAL A 338 -38.98 62.93 22.38
CA VAL A 338 -39.32 64.13 21.57
C VAL A 338 -40.74 64.62 21.83
N LYS A 339 -41.72 63.70 21.94
CA LYS A 339 -43.11 64.04 22.24
C LYS A 339 -43.26 64.70 23.60
N GLU A 340 -42.59 64.18 24.62
CA GLU A 340 -42.66 64.75 25.96
C GLU A 340 -42.04 66.15 26.00
N LEU A 341 -40.93 66.36 25.31
CA LEU A 341 -40.33 67.69 25.16
C LEU A 341 -41.30 68.68 24.51
N GLN A 342 -41.93 68.26 23.41
CA GLN A 342 -42.89 69.10 22.68
C GLN A 342 -44.11 69.45 23.53
N ARG A 343 -44.58 68.51 24.37
CA ARG A 343 -45.69 68.71 25.30
C ARG A 343 -45.36 69.78 26.34
N VAL A 344 -44.21 69.67 27.00
CA VAL A 344 -43.74 70.63 28.01
C VAL A 344 -43.61 72.03 27.40
N PHE A 345 -43.01 72.15 26.21
CA PHE A 345 -42.89 73.44 25.52
C PHE A 345 -44.24 74.07 25.15
N GLN A 346 -45.20 73.28 24.69
CA GLN A 346 -46.53 73.79 24.33
C GLN A 346 -47.33 74.24 25.55
N GLU A 347 -47.27 73.47 26.65
CA GLU A 347 -47.98 73.79 27.88
C GLU A 347 -47.46 75.08 28.52
N ASP A 348 -46.14 75.24 28.61
CA ASP A 348 -45.53 76.46 29.15
C ASP A 348 -45.73 77.70 28.25
N ALA A 349 -45.65 77.54 26.93
CA ALA A 349 -45.90 78.64 26.00
C ALA A 349 -47.35 79.16 26.10
N LYS A 350 -48.31 78.25 26.30
CA LYS A 350 -49.71 78.59 26.51
C LYS A 350 -49.90 79.34 27.83
N ASN A 351 -49.35 78.82 28.92
CA ASN A 351 -49.45 79.43 30.25
C ASN A 351 -48.84 80.84 30.26
N MET A 352 -47.69 81.05 29.61
CA MET A 352 -47.09 82.38 29.48
C MET A 352 -47.98 83.33 28.67
N THR A 353 -48.57 82.85 27.57
CA THR A 353 -49.45 83.68 26.73
C THR A 353 -50.68 84.13 27.51
N GLU A 354 -51.29 83.23 28.29
CA GLU A 354 -52.45 83.56 29.15
C GLU A 354 -52.08 84.63 30.20
N GLN A 355 -50.95 84.47 30.90
CA GLN A 355 -50.50 85.44 31.90
C GLN A 355 -50.19 86.82 31.29
N VAL A 356 -49.57 86.87 30.11
CA VAL A 356 -49.27 88.14 29.42
C VAL A 356 -50.55 88.82 28.94
N ILE A 357 -51.54 88.07 28.44
CA ILE A 357 -52.83 88.61 28.03
C ILE A 357 -53.59 89.17 29.24
N GLU A 358 -53.59 88.47 30.37
CA GLU A 358 -54.25 88.92 31.61
C GLU A 358 -53.64 90.23 32.12
N SER A 359 -52.31 90.32 32.14
CA SER A 359 -51.58 91.56 32.47
C SER A 359 -51.94 92.70 31.50
N MET A 360 -51.96 92.45 30.19
CA MET A 360 -52.34 93.46 29.19
C MET A 360 -53.79 93.94 29.31
N ASN A 361 -54.74 93.05 29.60
CA ASN A 361 -56.13 93.42 29.85
C ASN A 361 -56.27 94.28 31.10
N THR A 362 -55.51 93.97 32.16
CA THR A 362 -55.50 94.77 33.40
C THR A 362 -54.92 96.16 33.16
N ILE A 363 -53.83 96.27 32.39
CA ILE A 363 -53.26 97.56 31.94
C ILE A 363 -54.29 98.34 31.13
N GLN A 364 -54.96 97.71 30.17
CA GLN A 364 -55.92 98.37 29.29
C GLN A 364 -57.14 98.87 30.09
N THR A 365 -57.67 98.05 30.99
CA THR A 365 -58.84 98.40 31.82
C THR A 365 -58.50 99.56 32.75
N THR A 366 -57.31 99.53 33.39
CA THR A 366 -56.84 100.63 34.23
C THR A 366 -56.63 101.90 33.42
N THR A 367 -55.99 101.80 32.25
CA THR A 367 -55.75 102.94 31.34
C THR A 367 -57.07 103.57 30.90
N LYS A 368 -58.09 102.75 30.60
CA LYS A 368 -59.42 103.22 30.21
C LYS A 368 -60.15 103.90 31.37
N ALA A 369 -60.14 103.30 32.57
CA ALA A 369 -60.73 103.89 33.76
C ALA A 369 -60.10 105.26 34.10
N VAL A 370 -58.77 105.38 33.94
CA VAL A 370 -58.07 106.66 34.15
C VAL A 370 -58.42 107.68 33.05
N SER A 371 -58.49 107.24 31.78
CA SER A 371 -58.91 108.10 30.66
C SER A 371 -60.35 108.61 30.82
N ASP A 372 -61.29 107.75 31.20
CA ASP A 372 -62.70 108.12 31.39
C ASP A 372 -62.87 109.10 32.56
N LEU A 373 -62.13 108.88 33.65
CA LEU A 373 -62.06 109.81 34.79
C LEU A 373 -61.48 111.17 34.39
N ALA A 374 -60.44 111.18 33.55
CA ALA A 374 -59.82 112.41 33.05
C ALA A 374 -60.75 113.24 32.14
N ASN A 375 -61.55 112.57 31.31
CA ASN A 375 -62.46 113.22 30.38
C ASN A 375 -63.74 113.75 31.05
N THR A 376 -64.22 113.13 32.13
CA THR A 376 -65.47 113.52 32.80
C THR A 376 -65.31 114.63 33.84
N THR A 377 -64.13 114.83 34.41
CA THR A 377 -63.95 115.72 35.57
C THR A 377 -63.22 117.05 35.27
N GLY A 378 -62.57 117.21 34.11
CA GLY A 378 -61.82 118.44 33.81
C GLY A 378 -60.68 118.66 34.82
N LEU A 379 -59.80 117.67 34.95
CA LEU A 379 -58.80 117.55 36.02
C LEU A 379 -57.93 118.81 36.25
N THR A 380 -57.71 119.13 37.52
CA THR A 380 -56.68 120.08 37.97
C THR A 380 -55.27 119.45 37.96
N SER A 381 -54.20 120.25 37.97
CA SER A 381 -52.81 119.74 37.88
C SER A 381 -52.44 118.74 38.99
N ALA A 382 -53.03 118.88 40.18
CA ALA A 382 -52.79 117.97 41.31
C ALA A 382 -53.47 116.59 41.10
N GLU A 383 -54.68 116.57 40.53
CA GLU A 383 -55.40 115.33 40.24
C GLU A 383 -54.76 114.57 39.06
N ARG A 384 -54.25 115.29 38.05
CA ARG A 384 -53.42 114.69 36.99
C ARG A 384 -52.15 114.03 37.56
N LEU A 385 -51.50 114.66 38.53
CA LEU A 385 -50.28 114.11 39.14
C LEU A 385 -50.58 112.83 39.94
N ALA A 386 -51.67 112.81 40.71
CA ALA A 386 -52.12 111.63 41.43
C ALA A 386 -52.47 110.46 40.48
N GLN A 387 -53.06 110.75 39.33
CA GLN A 387 -53.36 109.74 38.30
C GLN A 387 -52.11 109.21 37.60
N ILE A 388 -51.14 110.06 37.26
CA ILE A 388 -49.86 109.61 36.70
C ILE A 388 -49.14 108.71 37.71
N GLN A 389 -49.22 109.03 39.01
CA GLN A 389 -48.70 108.16 40.06
C GLN A 389 -49.44 106.81 40.11
N GLU A 390 -50.77 106.75 39.97
CA GLU A 390 -51.49 105.47 39.99
C GLU A 390 -51.23 104.64 38.73
N ILE A 391 -51.17 105.26 37.53
CA ILE A 391 -50.73 104.55 36.31
C ILE A 391 -49.30 104.04 36.48
N ALA A 392 -48.37 104.85 36.97
CA ALA A 392 -46.99 104.43 37.18
C ALA A 392 -46.88 103.31 38.22
N ARG A 393 -47.72 103.34 39.27
CA ARG A 393 -47.81 102.29 40.29
C ARG A 393 -48.35 100.99 39.72
N THR A 394 -49.44 101.05 38.94
CA THR A 394 -50.00 99.87 38.26
C THR A 394 -49.03 99.32 37.23
N LEU A 395 -48.44 100.17 36.38
CA LEU A 395 -47.43 99.76 35.40
C LEU A 395 -46.19 99.14 36.07
N GLY A 396 -45.79 99.66 37.23
CA GLY A 396 -44.73 99.07 38.06
C GLY A 396 -45.09 97.71 38.62
N ASN A 397 -46.33 97.53 39.10
CA ASN A 397 -46.84 96.24 39.58
C ASN A 397 -46.96 95.21 38.44
N GLU A 398 -47.45 95.62 37.27
CA GLU A 398 -47.58 94.78 36.08
C GLU A 398 -46.21 94.40 35.50
N SER A 399 -45.27 95.34 35.43
CA SER A 399 -43.87 95.05 35.08
C SER A 399 -43.26 94.02 36.03
N LYS A 400 -43.59 94.08 37.33
CA LYS A 400 -43.17 93.07 38.30
C LYS A 400 -43.85 91.72 38.06
N GLN A 401 -45.13 91.67 37.72
CA GLN A 401 -45.82 90.43 37.35
C GLN A 401 -45.25 89.81 36.08
N ILE A 402 -44.99 90.60 35.03
CA ILE A 402 -44.34 90.15 33.79
C ILE A 402 -42.94 89.60 34.09
N ASN A 403 -42.17 90.27 34.95
CA ASN A 403 -40.85 89.80 35.35
C ASN A 403 -40.93 88.49 36.17
N GLN A 404 -41.93 88.35 37.03
CA GLN A 404 -42.20 87.09 37.74
C GLN A 404 -42.60 85.97 36.76
N ALA A 405 -43.43 86.25 35.75
CA ALA A 405 -43.76 85.29 34.69
C ALA A 405 -42.51 84.87 33.90
N TYR A 406 -41.62 85.82 33.60
CA TYR A 406 -40.33 85.54 32.95
C TYR A 406 -39.39 84.69 33.82
N GLN A 407 -39.30 84.98 35.12
CA GLN A 407 -38.50 84.16 36.03
C GLN A 407 -39.08 82.76 36.20
N ASN A 408 -40.40 82.63 36.27
CA ASN A 408 -41.07 81.33 36.28
C ASN A 408 -40.81 80.56 34.98
N LEU A 409 -40.75 81.23 33.83
CA LEU A 409 -40.39 80.59 32.56
C LEU A 409 -38.95 80.09 32.58
N ILE A 410 -37.98 80.89 33.04
CA ILE A 410 -36.59 80.45 33.16
C ILE A 410 -36.47 79.26 34.13
N TYR A 411 -37.22 79.30 35.23
CA TYR A 411 -37.28 78.21 36.20
C TYR A 411 -37.85 76.92 35.59
N ASN A 412 -39.02 76.99 34.94
CA ASN A 412 -39.65 75.84 34.29
C ASN A 412 -38.80 75.32 33.12
N PHE A 413 -38.16 76.20 32.36
CA PHE A 413 -37.26 75.81 31.28
C PHE A 413 -36.04 75.05 31.80
N ASN A 414 -35.43 75.51 32.89
CA ASN A 414 -34.32 74.78 33.52
C ASN A 414 -34.79 73.43 34.09
N GLN A 415 -35.95 73.38 34.73
CA GLN A 415 -36.57 72.12 35.18
C GLN A 415 -36.86 71.17 34.01
N GLY A 416 -37.34 71.68 32.89
CA GLY A 416 -37.56 70.91 31.67
C GLY A 416 -36.26 70.39 31.06
N LEU A 417 -35.18 71.17 31.10
CA LEU A 417 -33.84 70.70 30.69
C LEU A 417 -33.28 69.63 31.64
N GLU A 418 -33.53 69.75 32.94
CA GLU A 418 -33.12 68.77 33.95
C GLU A 418 -33.88 67.44 33.75
N THR A 419 -35.20 67.52 33.60
CA THR A 419 -36.07 66.39 33.25
C THR A 419 -35.66 65.74 31.92
N TRP A 420 -35.29 66.55 30.93
CA TRP A 420 -34.79 66.05 29.64
C TRP A 420 -33.48 65.27 29.79
N ASN A 421 -32.56 65.77 30.62
CA ASN A 421 -31.29 65.11 30.87
C ASN A 421 -31.48 63.79 31.62
N GLU A 422 -32.42 63.75 32.58
CA GLU A 422 -32.83 62.52 33.27
C GLU A 422 -33.42 61.49 32.29
N ASN A 423 -34.39 61.91 31.46
CA ASN A 423 -35.01 61.03 30.46
C ASN A 423 -34.01 60.54 29.41
N LEU A 424 -33.05 61.37 28.98
CA LEU A 424 -31.96 60.94 28.09
C LEU A 424 -31.03 59.92 28.76
N THR A 425 -30.72 60.14 30.03
CA THR A 425 -29.89 59.20 30.80
C THR A 425 -30.58 57.86 30.91
N GLN A 426 -31.88 57.84 31.25
CA GLN A 426 -32.70 56.65 31.25
C GLN A 426 -32.74 55.95 29.88
N TYR A 427 -32.93 56.72 28.79
CA TYR A 427 -32.88 56.19 27.43
C TYR A 427 -31.54 55.51 27.13
N PHE A 428 -30.41 56.14 27.48
CA PHE A 428 -29.09 55.55 27.24
C PHE A 428 -28.86 54.29 28.07
N GLU A 429 -29.34 54.27 29.31
CA GLU A 429 -29.26 53.10 30.19
C GLU A 429 -30.08 51.93 29.64
N GLN A 430 -31.32 52.19 29.22
CA GLN A 430 -32.20 51.21 28.61
C GLN A 430 -31.71 50.73 27.24
N ALA A 431 -31.13 51.62 26.44
CA ALA A 431 -30.49 51.26 25.17
C ALA A 431 -29.26 50.38 25.39
N ASN A 432 -28.47 50.65 26.43
CA ASN A 432 -27.32 49.84 26.79
C ASN A 432 -27.74 48.44 27.29
N GLU A 433 -28.77 48.34 28.13
CA GLU A 433 -29.35 47.05 28.55
C GLU A 433 -29.84 46.24 27.34
N THR A 434 -30.60 46.86 26.44
CA THR A 434 -31.09 46.23 25.21
C THR A 434 -29.92 45.72 24.34
N TYR A 435 -28.85 46.51 24.22
CA TYR A 435 -27.63 46.11 23.51
C TYR A 435 -26.92 44.91 24.16
N GLN A 436 -26.84 44.88 25.49
CA GLN A 436 -26.24 43.75 26.21
C GLN A 436 -27.06 42.48 26.01
N GLN A 437 -28.39 42.59 26.11
CA GLN A 437 -29.30 41.47 25.89
C GLN A 437 -29.20 40.93 24.47
N GLY A 438 -29.21 41.81 23.45
CA GLY A 438 -29.02 41.39 22.05
C GLY A 438 -27.66 40.74 21.80
N ARG A 439 -26.60 41.17 22.49
CA ARG A 439 -25.29 40.50 22.40
C ARG A 439 -25.35 39.07 22.96
N GLN A 440 -26.04 38.89 24.08
CA GLN A 440 -26.19 37.59 24.74
C GLN A 440 -27.02 36.62 23.90
N GLU A 441 -28.10 37.09 23.29
CA GLU A 441 -28.92 36.30 22.35
C GLU A 441 -28.12 35.92 21.10
N SER A 442 -27.31 36.84 20.55
CA SER A 442 -26.41 36.53 19.44
C SER A 442 -25.34 35.50 19.79
N GLU A 443 -24.78 35.54 21.00
CA GLU A 443 -23.83 34.54 21.49
C GLU A 443 -24.50 33.16 21.63
N GLN A 444 -25.75 33.12 22.10
CA GLN A 444 -26.52 31.89 22.21
C GLN A 444 -26.82 31.27 20.84
N ALA A 445 -27.26 32.07 19.86
CA ALA A 445 -27.49 31.61 18.50
C ALA A 445 -26.19 31.10 17.84
N ALA A 446 -25.06 31.77 18.08
CA ALA A 446 -23.75 31.30 17.60
C ALA A 446 -23.35 29.96 18.25
N ALA A 447 -23.66 29.76 19.54
CA ALA A 447 -23.42 28.50 20.24
C ALA A 447 -24.28 27.35 19.67
N GLU A 448 -25.53 27.61 19.29
CA GLU A 448 -26.40 26.62 18.63
C GLU A 448 -25.82 26.19 17.27
N VAL A 449 -25.38 27.12 16.44
CA VAL A 449 -24.71 26.80 15.15
C VAL A 449 -23.46 25.95 15.38
N CYS A 450 -22.63 26.29 16.35
CA CYS A 450 -21.45 25.50 16.72
C CYS A 450 -21.81 24.08 17.20
N ASN A 451 -22.87 23.94 18.00
CA ASN A 451 -23.35 22.64 18.44
C ASN A 451 -23.87 21.79 17.28
N GLN A 452 -24.60 22.38 16.34
CA GLN A 452 -25.10 21.69 15.16
C GLN A 452 -23.95 21.20 14.26
N LEU A 453 -22.93 22.05 14.07
CA LEU A 453 -21.69 21.69 13.37
C LEU A 453 -20.98 20.51 14.07
N ASN A 454 -20.92 20.54 15.40
CA ASN A 454 -20.30 19.47 16.18
C ASN A 454 -21.06 18.14 16.06
N GLN A 455 -22.39 18.15 16.17
CA GLN A 455 -23.22 16.95 15.97
C GLN A 455 -23.01 16.35 14.58
N THR A 456 -22.94 17.19 13.55
CA THR A 456 -22.75 16.71 12.19
C THR A 456 -21.31 16.20 11.97
N SER A 457 -20.32 16.81 12.62
CA SER A 457 -18.95 16.28 12.67
C SER A 457 -18.90 14.89 13.30
N GLN A 458 -19.68 14.63 14.35
CA GLN A 458 -19.82 13.29 14.93
C GLN A 458 -20.47 12.30 13.96
N GLY A 459 -21.45 12.74 13.17
CA GLY A 459 -22.02 11.93 12.07
C GLY A 459 -20.95 11.46 11.08
N LEU A 460 -20.10 12.39 10.60
CA LEU A 460 -18.96 12.07 9.73
C LEU A 460 -17.95 11.15 10.42
N MET A 461 -17.67 11.35 11.71
CA MET A 461 -16.81 10.48 12.51
C MET A 461 -17.39 9.06 12.64
N SER A 462 -18.72 8.93 12.73
CA SER A 462 -19.39 7.63 12.77
C SER A 462 -19.20 6.85 11.46
N VAL A 463 -19.24 7.54 10.32
CA VAL A 463 -18.94 6.94 9.01
C VAL A 463 -17.47 6.50 8.96
N ALA A 464 -16.55 7.32 9.45
CA ALA A 464 -15.14 6.95 9.55
C ALA A 464 -14.93 5.71 10.45
N ASN A 465 -15.62 5.63 11.58
CA ASN A 465 -15.56 4.47 12.47
C ASN A 465 -16.19 3.22 11.84
N TYR A 466 -17.31 3.36 11.14
CA TYR A 466 -17.91 2.25 10.39
C TYR A 466 -16.92 1.68 9.38
N LEU A 467 -16.17 2.55 8.67
CA LEU A 467 -15.12 2.14 7.72
C LEU A 467 -13.98 1.38 8.37
N VAL A 468 -13.53 1.85 9.53
CA VAL A 468 -12.49 1.17 10.30
C VAL A 468 -12.97 -0.20 10.77
N ALA A 469 -14.18 -0.27 11.34
CA ALA A 469 -14.75 -1.53 11.83
C ALA A 469 -14.96 -2.55 10.70
N THR A 470 -15.46 -2.13 9.54
CA THR A 470 -15.62 -3.03 8.40
C THR A 470 -14.29 -3.46 7.77
N ALA A 471 -13.25 -2.60 7.81
CA ALA A 471 -11.89 -2.99 7.42
C ALA A 471 -11.29 -4.03 8.39
N GLU A 472 -11.57 -3.90 9.69
CA GLU A 472 -11.19 -4.89 10.70
C GLU A 472 -11.92 -6.22 10.50
N ASP A 473 -13.22 -6.20 10.20
CA ASP A 473 -14.00 -7.43 9.94
C ASP A 473 -13.52 -8.17 8.68
N LEU A 474 -13.12 -7.46 7.62
CA LEU A 474 -12.48 -8.05 6.44
C LEU A 474 -11.14 -8.71 6.79
N ASN A 475 -10.35 -8.10 7.68
CA ASN A 475 -9.09 -8.65 8.14
C ASN A 475 -9.29 -9.90 9.03
N ASN A 476 -10.32 -9.89 9.88
CA ASN A 476 -10.67 -11.01 10.76
C ASN A 476 -11.30 -12.18 9.98
N SER A 477 -12.08 -11.91 8.93
CA SER A 477 -12.65 -12.96 8.09
C SER A 477 -11.60 -13.71 7.26
N ASN A 478 -10.50 -13.05 6.90
CA ASN A 478 -9.36 -13.67 6.22
C ASN A 478 -8.42 -14.45 7.14
N SER A 479 -8.52 -14.29 8.47
CA SER A 479 -7.68 -15.03 9.44
C SER A 479 -8.33 -16.29 10.01
N ASN A 480 -9.64 -16.48 9.80
CA ASN A 480 -10.40 -17.67 10.22
C ASN A 480 -10.63 -18.71 9.09
N ARG A 481 -9.99 -18.54 7.93
CA ARG A 481 -9.95 -19.51 6.82
C ARG A 481 -8.51 -19.84 6.48
#